data_AF-A0A959UYZ3-F1
#
_entry.id   AF-A0A959UYZ3-F1
#
_cell.length_a   1.000
_cell.length_b   1.000
_cell.length_c   1.000
_cell.angle_alpha   90.00
_cell.angle_beta   90.00
_cell.angle_gamma   90.00
#
_symmetry.space_group_name_H-M   'P 1'
#
loop_
_entity.id
_entity.type
_entity.pdbx_description
1 polymer ?
#
loop_
_entity_poly.entity_id
_entity_poly.type
_entity_poly.pdbx_seq_one_letter_code
_entity_poly.pdbx_strand_id
1 'polypeptide(L)' 'MSSSNIQWQALSDNKAVEQLGKELRRMRLERNLSQAEVATRAGLDRTTVVKLEAGRAATLLTVVQVL' A
#
# COMPACT_ATOMS: atom_id res chain seq x y z
N MET A 1 -13.22 -9.08 9.70
CA MET A 1 -12.26 -9.51 8.65
C MET A 1 -13.07 -9.78 7.40
N SER A 2 -13.29 -8.78 6.57
CA SER A 2 -13.95 -9.01 5.28
C SER A 2 -12.92 -9.51 4.30
N SER A 3 -13.06 -10.76 3.86
CA SER A 3 -12.32 -11.31 2.75
C SER A 3 -12.71 -10.55 1.49
N SER A 4 -12.02 -9.44 1.19
CA SER A 4 -12.15 -8.76 -0.09
C SER A 4 -11.72 -9.74 -1.17
N ASN A 5 -12.70 -10.34 -1.87
CA ASN A 5 -12.47 -11.27 -2.97
C ASN A 5 -12.05 -10.48 -4.22
N ILE A 6 -10.86 -9.87 -4.17
CA ILE A 6 -10.32 -9.07 -5.26
C ILE A 6 -9.94 -10.02 -6.39
N GLN A 7 -10.58 -9.85 -7.55
CA GLN A 7 -10.30 -10.64 -8.76
C GLN A 7 -9.03 -10.13 -9.45
N TRP A 8 -7.87 -10.40 -8.85
CA TRP A 8 -6.57 -9.93 -9.33
C TRP A 8 -6.24 -10.34 -10.76
N GLN A 9 -6.66 -11.53 -11.17
CA GLN A 9 -6.38 -12.10 -12.50
C GLN A 9 -7.08 -11.34 -13.65
N ALA A 10 -8.13 -10.57 -13.35
CA ALA A 10 -8.87 -9.79 -14.34
C ALA A 10 -8.38 -8.33 -14.44
N LEU A 11 -7.42 -7.91 -13.60
CA LEU A 11 -6.89 -6.55 -13.59
C LEU A 11 -5.69 -6.44 -14.53
N SER A 12 -5.59 -5.33 -15.25
CA SER A 12 -4.32 -4.94 -15.88
C SER A 12 -3.28 -4.60 -14.80
N ASP A 13 -1.99 -4.72 -15.13
CA ASP A 13 -0.88 -4.49 -14.20
C ASP A 13 -1.02 -3.17 -13.44
N ASN A 14 -1.33 -2.08 -14.16
CA ASN A 14 -1.53 -0.75 -13.56
C ASN A 14 -2.69 -0.73 -12.56
N LYS A 15 -3.79 -1.45 -12.86
CA LYS A 15 -4.94 -1.56 -11.96
C LYS A 15 -4.65 -2.45 -10.75
N ALA A 16 -3.85 -3.50 -10.92
CA ALA A 16 -3.40 -4.32 -9.80
C ALA A 16 -2.53 -3.51 -8.83
N VAL A 17 -1.59 -2.70 -9.32
CA VAL A 17 -0.76 -1.81 -8.48
C VAL A 17 -1.61 -0.74 -7.78
N GLU A 18 -2.57 -0.14 -8.48
CA GLU A 18 -3.50 0.82 -7.89
C GLU A 18 -4.33 0.18 -6.76
N GLN A 19 -4.83 -1.03 -6.98
CA GLN A 19 -5.62 -1.76 -6.00
C GLN A 19 -4.77 -2.18 -4.79
N LEU A 20 -3.54 -2.62 -5.01
CA LEU A 20 -2.60 -2.93 -3.92
C LEU A 20 -2.35 -1.71 -3.03
N GLY A 21 -2.10 -0.52 -3.62
CA GLY A 21 -1.93 0.72 -2.87
C GLY A 21 -3.14 1.07 -2.00
N LYS A 22 -4.37 0.86 -2.52
CA LYS A 22 -5.61 1.05 -1.76
C LYS A 22 -5.73 0.09 -0.58
N GLU A 23 -5.37 -1.18 -0.76
CA GLU A 23 -5.40 -2.16 0.32
C GLU A 23 -4.37 -1.87 1.41
N LEU A 24 -3.15 -1.46 1.04
CA LEU A 24 -2.14 -1.01 2.00
C LEU A 24 -2.64 0.18 2.83
N ARG A 25 -3.28 1.16 2.17
CA ARG A 25 -3.93 2.29 2.87
C ARG A 25 -5.03 1.81 3.82
N ARG A 26 -5.86 0.86 3.40
CA ARG A 26 -6.91 0.29 4.25
C ARG A 26 -6.30 -0.36 5.50
N MET A 27 -5.32 -1.25 5.33
CA MET A 27 -4.62 -1.92 6.44
C MET A 27 -3.97 -0.91 7.39
N ARG A 28 -3.36 0.16 6.87
CA ARG A 28 -2.79 1.23 7.68
C ARG A 28 -3.85 1.90 8.56
N LEU A 29 -4.99 2.24 7.98
CA LEU A 29 -6.09 2.90 8.70
C LEU A 29 -6.75 1.96 9.72
N GLU A 30 -6.89 0.67 9.41
CA GLU A 30 -7.38 -0.34 10.36
C GLU A 30 -6.47 -0.48 11.60
N ARG A 31 -5.18 -0.20 11.43
CA ARG A 31 -4.20 -0.15 12.53
C ARG A 31 -4.11 1.23 13.19
N ASN A 32 -4.94 2.21 12.80
CA ASN A 32 -4.92 3.60 13.26
C ASN A 32 -3.56 4.30 13.10
N LEU A 33 -2.82 3.99 12.03
CA LEU A 33 -1.51 4.58 11.76
C LEU A 33 -1.61 5.72 10.74
N SER A 34 -0.86 6.78 10.95
CA SER A 34 -0.58 7.80 9.94
C SER A 34 0.46 7.32 8.93
N GLN A 35 0.50 7.96 7.75
CA GLN A 35 1.53 7.68 6.74
C GLN A 35 2.94 7.99 7.26
N ALA A 36 3.08 8.97 8.15
CA ALA A 36 4.35 9.32 8.77
C ALA A 36 4.83 8.21 9.71
N GLU A 37 3.95 7.63 10.53
CA GLU A 37 4.30 6.54 11.43
C GLU A 37 4.74 5.28 10.67
N VAL A 38 4.03 4.93 9.59
CA VAL A 38 4.43 3.81 8.72
C VAL A 38 5.79 4.09 8.08
N ALA A 39 6.00 5.30 7.55
CA ALA A 39 7.26 5.68 6.93
C ALA A 39 8.44 5.59 7.93
N THR A 40 8.26 6.10 9.15
CA THR A 40 9.28 6.02 10.21
C THR A 40 9.62 4.57 10.56
N ARG A 41 8.62 3.68 10.70
CA ARG A 41 8.85 2.26 10.99
C ARG A 41 9.55 1.53 9.84
N ALA A 42 9.24 1.91 8.61
CA ALA A 42 9.78 1.34 7.39
C ALA A 42 11.18 1.88 7.02
N GLY A 43 11.66 2.94 7.70
CA GLY A 43 12.88 3.66 7.31
C GLY A 43 12.74 4.38 5.97
N LEU A 44 11.54 4.84 5.64
CA LEU A 44 11.19 5.48 4.37
C LEU A 44 10.87 6.96 4.56
N ASP A 45 10.99 7.73 3.49
CA ASP A 45 10.39 9.06 3.42
C ASP A 45 8.86 8.96 3.38
N ARG A 46 8.16 9.89 4.05
CA ARG A 46 6.69 9.93 4.07
C ARG A 46 6.11 9.95 2.65
N THR A 47 6.72 10.66 1.71
CA THR A 47 6.22 10.76 0.33
C THR A 47 6.30 9.43 -0.41
N THR A 48 7.21 8.53 -0.03
CA THR A 48 7.28 7.16 -0.56
C THR A 48 6.02 6.39 -0.17
N VAL A 49 5.57 6.48 1.08
CA VAL A 49 4.32 5.86 1.54
C VAL A 49 3.10 6.48 0.84
N VAL A 50 3.07 7.80 0.66
CA VAL A 50 1.99 8.48 -0.09
C VAL A 50 1.90 7.98 -1.54
N LYS A 51 3.03 7.88 -2.23
CA LYS A 51 3.09 7.42 -3.62
C LYS A 51 2.70 5.94 -3.72
N LEU A 52 3.20 5.11 -2.81
CA LEU A 52 2.86 3.69 -2.71
C LEU A 52 1.34 3.49 -2.55
N GLU A 53 0.70 4.20 -1.63
CA GLU A 53 -0.76 4.13 -1.43
C GLU A 53 -1.57 4.65 -2.62
N ALA A 54 -0.98 5.50 -3.44
CA ALA A 54 -1.55 5.97 -4.70
C ALA A 54 -1.26 5.05 -5.90
N GLY A 55 -0.59 3.91 -5.68
CA GLY A 55 -0.20 2.97 -6.74
C GLY A 55 0.92 3.50 -7.64
N ARG A 56 1.78 4.39 -7.13
CA ARG A 56 2.87 5.03 -7.89
C ARG A 56 4.23 4.72 -7.27
N ALA A 57 5.24 4.57 -8.15
CA ALA A 57 6.66 4.53 -7.78
C ALA A 57 7.01 3.55 -6.64
N ALA A 58 6.33 2.41 -6.60
CA ALA A 58 6.55 1.36 -5.62
C ALA A 58 7.44 0.26 -6.20
N THR A 59 8.43 -0.17 -5.43
CA THR A 59 9.14 -1.43 -5.67
C THR A 59 8.56 -2.51 -4.76
N LEU A 60 8.80 -3.79 -5.08
CA LEU A 60 8.44 -4.89 -4.18
C LEU A 60 9.04 -4.70 -2.77
N LEU A 61 10.26 -4.18 -2.69
CA LEU A 61 10.91 -3.88 -1.40
C LEU A 61 10.09 -2.86 -0.59
N THR A 62 9.66 -1.75 -1.20
CA THR A 62 8.86 -0.74 -0.50
C THR A 62 7.53 -1.28 0.00
N VAL A 63 6.93 -2.25 -0.70
CA VAL A 63 5.71 -2.93 -0.26
C VAL A 63 6.00 -3.76 0.99
N VAL A 64 7.07 -4.56 0.97
CA VAL A 64 7.46 -5.40 2.12
C VAL A 64 7.75 -4.57 3.36
N GLN A 65 8.39 -3.40 3.22
CA GLN A 65 8.75 -2.55 4.35
C GLN A 65 7.54 -1.90 5.07
N VAL A 66 6.37 -1.80 4.43
CA VAL A 66 5.19 -1.13 5.01
C VAL A 66 4.07 -2.07 5.51
N LEU A 67 4.23 -3.38 5.31
CA LEU A 67 3.29 -4.41 5.78
C LEU A 67 3.38 -4.62 7.30
#